data_AF-A0A7K1LPF7-F1
#
_entry.id   AF-A0A7K1LPF7-F1
#
_cell.length_a   1.000
_cell.length_b   1.000
_cell.length_c   1.000
_cell.angle_alpha   90.00
_cell.angle_beta   90.00
_cell.angle_gamma   90.00
#
_symmetry.space_group_name_H-M   'P 1'
#
loop_
_entity.id
_entity.type
_entity.pdbx_description
1 polymer ?
#
loop_
_entity_poly.entity_id
_entity_poly.type
_entity_poly.pdbx_seq_one_letter_code
_entity_poly.pdbx_strand_id
1 'polypeptide(L)'
;MQPIKNILLVISAALILLPSVVSFSHIFSEHSHKLCDNYAEHHYHTKSVDCELHKFHKNPALKLDYPKYVPLPTEVRTTGIFNYYQFLNDYEPLNFNLRGPPAIA
;
A
#
# COMPACT_ATOMS: atom_id res chain seq x y z
N MET A 1 -13.84 27.72 -44.46
CA MET A 1 -13.70 26.30 -44.05
C MET A 1 -12.44 26.01 -43.22
N GLN A 2 -11.29 26.65 -43.46
CA GLN A 2 -10.07 26.39 -42.68
C GLN A 2 -10.14 26.66 -41.16
N PRO A 3 -10.75 27.76 -40.66
CA PRO A 3 -10.79 28.02 -39.21
C PRO A 3 -11.63 26.98 -38.46
N ILE A 4 -12.76 26.57 -39.05
CA ILE A 4 -13.64 25.53 -38.49
C ILE A 4 -12.91 24.18 -38.42
N LYS A 5 -12.14 23.83 -39.46
CA LYS A 5 -11.32 22.61 -39.46
C LYS A 5 -10.30 22.62 -38.32
N ASN A 6 -9.61 23.74 -38.12
CA ASN A 6 -8.60 23.87 -37.07
C ASN A 6 -9.24 23.79 -35.67
N ILE A 7 -10.39 24.44 -35.48
CA ILE A 7 -11.16 24.36 -34.22
C ILE A 7 -11.57 22.92 -33.92
N LEU A 8 -12.12 22.21 -34.91
CA LEU A 8 -12.51 20.79 -34.75
C LEU A 8 -11.30 19.89 -34.44
N LEU A 9 -10.15 20.17 -35.04
CA LEU A 9 -8.92 19.42 -34.80
C LEU A 9 -8.39 19.63 -33.38
N VAL A 10 -8.43 20.86 -32.87
CA VAL A 10 -8.03 21.13 -31.48
C VAL A 10 -9.01 20.48 -30.50
N ILE A 11 -10.32 20.57 -30.75
CA ILE A 11 -11.33 19.98 -29.87
C ILE A 11 -11.19 18.46 -29.84
N SER A 12 -11.00 17.81 -30.99
CA SER A 12 -10.83 16.36 -31.04
C SER A 12 -9.56 15.91 -30.33
N ALA A 13 -8.45 16.63 -30.51
CA ALA A 13 -7.20 16.36 -29.81
C ALA A 13 -7.37 16.50 -28.28
N ALA A 14 -8.05 17.57 -27.82
CA ALA A 14 -8.32 17.77 -26.41
C ALA A 14 -9.18 16.65 -25.83
N LEU A 15 -10.22 16.22 -26.54
CA LEU A 15 -11.12 15.16 -26.08
C LEU A 15 -10.43 13.80 -25.97
N ILE A 16 -9.50 13.50 -26.89
CA ILE A 16 -8.69 12.27 -26.85
C ILE A 16 -7.70 12.29 -25.68
N LEU A 17 -7.13 13.45 -25.34
CA LEU A 17 -6.12 13.58 -24.28
C LEU A 17 -6.72 13.73 -22.87
N LEU A 18 -7.98 14.19 -22.76
CA LEU A 18 -8.64 14.49 -21.50
C LEU A 18 -8.64 13.31 -20.50
N PRO A 19 -8.95 12.05 -20.89
CA PRO A 19 -8.90 10.91 -19.95
C PRO A 19 -7.50 10.67 -19.37
N SER A 20 -6.46 10.86 -20.17
CA SER A 20 -5.06 10.68 -19.77
C SER A 20 -4.63 11.77 -18.77
N VAL A 21 -5.02 13.03 -19.03
CA VAL A 21 -4.73 14.15 -18.13
C VAL A 21 -5.42 13.98 -16.78
N VAL A 22 -6.70 13.58 -16.78
CA VAL A 22 -7.46 13.31 -15.54
C VAL A 22 -6.87 12.14 -14.77
N SER A 23 -6.46 11.07 -15.47
CA SER A 23 -5.82 9.93 -14.83
C SER A 23 -4.45 10.29 -14.23
N PHE A 24 -3.66 11.10 -14.93
CA PHE A 24 -2.36 11.57 -14.45
C PHE A 24 -2.49 12.50 -13.25
N SER A 25 -3.39 13.49 -13.29
CA SER A 25 -3.61 14.39 -12.16
C SER A 25 -4.11 13.64 -10.92
N HIS A 26 -4.96 12.63 -11.11
CA HIS A 26 -5.45 11.81 -10.02
C HIS A 26 -4.36 11.03 -9.27
N ILE A 27 -3.25 10.67 -9.92
CA ILE A 27 -2.10 10.03 -9.23
C ILE A 27 -1.58 10.93 -8.09
N PHE A 28 -1.69 12.25 -8.27
CA PHE A 28 -1.26 13.25 -7.30
C PHE A 28 -2.40 13.79 -6.43
N SER A 29 -3.64 13.36 -6.68
CA SER A 29 -4.73 13.60 -5.74
C SER A 29 -4.51 12.74 -4.50
N GLU A 30 -4.25 13.38 -3.37
CA GLU A 30 -4.16 12.70 -2.07
C GLU A 30 -5.55 12.23 -1.62
N HIS A 31 -6.04 11.14 -2.21
CA HIS A 31 -7.17 10.41 -1.65
C HIS A 31 -6.65 9.49 -0.55
N SER A 32 -7.01 9.77 0.70
CA SER A 32 -6.66 8.92 1.82
C SER A 32 -7.43 7.60 1.75
N HIS A 33 -6.85 6.59 1.10
CA HIS A 33 -7.26 5.21 1.28
C HIS A 33 -6.77 4.76 2.66
N LYS A 34 -7.42 5.24 3.72
CA LYS A 34 -7.10 4.80 5.08
C LYS A 34 -7.37 3.29 5.15
N LEU A 35 -6.32 2.54 5.42
CA LEU A 35 -6.45 1.13 5.77
C LEU A 35 -7.21 1.03 7.09
N CYS A 36 -8.02 -0.01 7.24
CA CYS A 36 -8.74 -0.24 8.48
C CYS A 36 -7.76 -0.78 9.52
N ASP A 37 -7.39 0.07 10.49
CA ASP A 37 -6.44 -0.30 11.55
C ASP A 37 -7.16 -0.85 12.81
N ASN A 38 -8.49 -0.78 12.86
CA ASN A 38 -9.31 -1.23 13.99
C ASN A 38 -10.40 -2.20 13.54
N TYR A 39 -10.02 -3.48 13.39
CA TYR A 39 -10.93 -4.57 13.03
C TYR A 39 -11.94 -4.94 14.13
N ALA A 40 -11.72 -4.47 15.37
CA ALA A 40 -12.53 -4.85 16.55
C ALA A 40 -13.64 -3.86 16.90
N GLU A 41 -13.67 -2.66 16.30
CA GLU A 41 -14.68 -1.64 16.57
C GLU A 41 -15.57 -1.39 15.35
N HIS A 42 -16.88 -1.42 15.55
CA HIS A 42 -17.86 -1.06 14.51
C HIS A 42 -17.76 0.44 14.21
N HIS A 43 -17.12 0.79 13.11
CA HIS A 43 -17.07 2.15 12.60
C HIS A 43 -17.56 2.21 11.15
N TYR A 44 -18.06 3.39 10.77
CA TYR A 44 -18.51 3.66 9.41
C TYR A 44 -17.34 4.26 8.63
N HIS A 45 -16.91 3.57 7.57
CA HIS A 45 -15.97 4.16 6.61
C HIS A 45 -16.64 5.36 5.94
N THR A 46 -15.93 6.49 5.85
CA THR A 46 -16.33 7.55 4.92
C THR A 46 -16.32 6.96 3.51
N LYS A 47 -17.35 7.26 2.71
CA LYS A 47 -17.44 6.79 1.33
C LYS A 47 -16.16 7.14 0.60
N SER A 48 -15.34 6.14 0.27
CA SER A 48 -14.18 6.36 -0.56
C SER A 48 -14.64 6.95 -1.88
N VAL A 49 -13.94 7.97 -2.38
CA VAL A 49 -14.17 8.44 -3.74
C VAL A 49 -13.69 7.31 -4.64
N ASP A 50 -14.64 6.50 -5.13
CA ASP A 50 -14.35 5.43 -6.08
C ASP A 50 -14.10 6.07 -7.43
N CYS A 51 -12.84 6.39 -7.69
CA CYS A 51 -12.42 6.98 -8.95
C CYS A 51 -12.30 5.86 -9.98
N GLU A 52 -13.38 5.64 -10.73
CA GLU A 52 -13.51 4.60 -11.77
C GLU A 52 -12.65 4.90 -13.03
N LEU A 53 -11.44 5.42 -12.87
CA LEU A 53 -10.50 5.77 -13.94
C LEU A 53 -10.09 4.56 -14.79
N HIS A 54 -10.28 3.34 -14.26
CA HIS A 54 -10.06 2.09 -14.98
C HIS A 54 -11.16 1.77 -16.01
N LYS A 55 -12.27 2.52 -16.06
CA LYS A 55 -13.30 2.37 -17.10
C LYS A 55 -12.84 2.80 -18.48
N PHE A 56 -11.79 3.62 -18.56
CA PHE A 56 -11.13 3.93 -19.82
C PHE A 56 -10.25 2.75 -20.22
N HIS A 57 -10.67 1.98 -21.22
CA HIS A 57 -9.85 0.89 -21.78
C HIS A 57 -8.52 1.46 -22.26
N LYS A 58 -7.41 1.05 -21.62
CA LYS A 58 -6.07 1.34 -22.12
C LYS A 58 -5.94 0.70 -23.49
N ASN A 59 -5.54 1.48 -24.49
CA ASN A 59 -5.28 0.97 -25.82
C ASN A 59 -4.27 -0.20 -25.71
N PRO A 60 -4.59 -1.42 -26.15
CA PRO A 60 -3.69 -2.56 -26.04
C PRO A 60 -2.35 -2.34 -26.77
N ALA A 61 -2.29 -1.41 -27.73
CA ALA A 61 -1.04 -0.98 -28.36
C ALA A 61 -0.08 -0.23 -27.41
N LEU A 62 -0.58 0.27 -26.27
CA LEU A 62 0.21 0.95 -25.23
C LEU A 62 0.60 -0.01 -24.09
N LYS A 63 0.51 -1.34 -24.30
CA LYS A 63 0.97 -2.33 -23.33
C LYS A 63 2.49 -2.31 -23.27
N LEU A 64 3.02 -1.59 -22.28
CA LEU A 64 4.43 -1.58 -21.95
C LEU A 64 4.78 -2.90 -21.25
N ASP A 65 5.67 -3.70 -21.84
CA ASP A 65 6.28 -4.83 -21.16
C ASP A 65 7.43 -4.32 -20.29
N TYR A 66 7.26 -4.45 -18.97
CA TYR A 66 8.31 -4.14 -18.01
C TYR A 66 9.17 -5.39 -17.76
N PRO A 67 10.49 -5.25 -17.61
CA PRO A 67 11.33 -6.37 -17.24
C PRO A 67 10.87 -6.93 -15.88
N LYS A 68 10.64 -8.24 -15.83
CA LYS A 68 10.35 -8.92 -14.58
C LYS A 68 11.66 -9.11 -13.82
N TYR A 69 11.78 -8.46 -12.67
CA TYR A 69 12.88 -8.70 -11.75
C TYR A 69 12.56 -9.91 -10.89
N VAL A 70 13.45 -10.90 -10.89
CA VAL A 70 13.41 -12.01 -9.93
C VAL A 70 14.33 -11.61 -8.78
N PRO A 71 13.83 -11.44 -7.55
CA PRO A 71 14.70 -11.19 -6.41
C PRO A 71 15.64 -12.39 -6.25
N LEU A 72 16.93 -12.12 -6.10
CA LEU A 72 17.90 -13.16 -5.77
C LEU A 72 17.54 -13.71 -4.38
N PRO A 73 17.39 -15.04 -4.23
CA PRO A 73 17.17 -15.63 -2.91
C PRO A 73 18.38 -15.30 -2.05
N THR A 74 18.17 -14.52 -1.00
CA THR A 74 19.17 -14.33 0.06
C THR A 74 19.13 -15.58 0.91
N GLU A 75 20.24 -16.31 1.00
CA GLU A 75 20.38 -17.34 2.02
C GLU A 75 20.37 -16.67 3.38
N VAL A 76 19.22 -16.74 4.07
CA VAL A 76 19.15 -16.40 5.48
C VAL A 76 19.93 -17.48 6.21
N ARG A 77 21.18 -17.18 6.56
CA ARG A 77 21.94 -18.01 7.50
C ARG A 77 21.28 -17.87 8.86
N THR A 78 20.39 -18.80 9.17
CA THR A 78 19.93 -19.01 10.54
C THR A 78 21.13 -19.54 11.32
N THR A 79 21.79 -18.67 12.08
CA THR A 79 22.63 -19.15 13.18
C THR A 79 21.70 -19.87 14.13
N GLY A 80 21.77 -21.21 14.18
CA GLY A 80 20.99 -21.99 15.13
C GLY A 80 21.25 -21.44 16.53
N ILE A 81 20.20 -21.01 17.22
CA ILE A 81 20.30 -20.73 18.65
C ILE A 81 20.37 -22.09 19.32
N PHE A 82 21.58 -22.55 19.59
CA PHE A 82 21.80 -23.78 20.33
C PHE A 82 21.62 -23.49 21.81
N ASN A 83 20.46 -23.84 22.36
CA ASN A 83 20.22 -23.82 23.79
C ASN A 83 20.93 -25.03 24.42
N TYR A 84 22.21 -24.87 24.77
CA TYR A 84 22.98 -25.90 25.49
C TYR A 84 22.58 -26.02 26.98
N TYR A 85 21.75 -25.10 27.46
CA TYR A 85 21.19 -25.12 28.80
C TYR A 85 19.70 -25.46 28.74
N GLN A 86 19.38 -26.69 29.14
CA GLN A 86 18.01 -27.10 29.40
C GLN A 86 17.84 -27.10 30.93
N PHE A 87 17.06 -26.17 31.45
CA PHE A 87 16.74 -26.18 32.88
C PHE A 87 15.87 -27.41 33.15
N LEU A 88 16.20 -28.18 34.19
CA LEU A 88 15.39 -29.32 34.65
C LEU A 88 14.07 -28.88 35.31
N ASN A 89 13.93 -27.58 35.54
CA ASN A 89 12.78 -26.97 36.21
C ASN A 89 12.20 -25.90 35.30
N ASP A 90 10.91 -26.03 34.99
CA ASP A 90 10.14 -25.05 34.21
C ASP A 90 9.79 -23.80 35.03
N TYR A 91 10.20 -23.76 36.31
CA TYR A 91 10.01 -22.61 37.17
C TYR A 91 10.89 -21.43 36.74
N GLU A 92 10.27 -20.48 36.06
CA GLU A 92 10.84 -19.18 35.75
C GLU A 92 10.40 -18.17 36.84
N PRO A 93 11.29 -17.74 37.76
CA PRO A 93 10.91 -16.75 38.75
C PRO A 93 10.61 -15.42 38.04
N LEU A 94 9.40 -14.89 38.26
CA LEU A 94 9.02 -13.57 37.80
C LEU A 94 10.06 -12.53 38.24
N ASN A 95 10.38 -11.56 37.39
CA ASN A 95 11.35 -10.48 37.62
C ASN A 95 11.03 -9.57 38.84
N PHE A 96 9.91 -9.79 39.49
CA PHE A 96 9.46 -9.12 40.71
C PHE A 96 9.35 -10.05 41.94
N ASN A 97 9.58 -11.36 41.83
CA ASN A 97 9.47 -12.29 42.96
C ASN A 97 10.47 -12.01 44.10
N LEU A 98 11.52 -11.24 43.83
CA LEU A 98 12.53 -10.84 44.82
C LEU A 98 12.48 -9.34 45.17
N ARG A 99 11.46 -8.61 44.69
CA ARG A 99 11.27 -7.23 45.14
C ARG A 99 10.65 -7.30 46.54
N GLY A 100 11.34 -6.72 47.52
CA GLY A 100 10.75 -6.49 48.83
C GLY A 100 9.44 -5.72 48.69
N PRO A 101 8.52 -5.84 49.68
CA PRO A 101 7.27 -5.09 49.67
C PRO A 101 7.56 -3.59 49.44
N PRO A 102 6.76 -2.89 48.63
CA PRO A 102 6.94 -1.47 48.40
C PRO A 102 6.96 -0.76 49.74
N ALA A 103 8.02 0.02 49.99
CA ALA A 103 8.25 0.66 51.28
C ALA A 103 7.22 1.75 51.63
N ILE A 104 6.28 2.05 50.71
CA ILE A 104 5.28 3.10 50.84
C ILE A 104 3.99 2.60 50.21
N ALA A 105 2.93 2.54 51.04
CA ALA A 105 1.54 2.26 50.66
C ALA A 105 0.79 3.57 50.37
#